data_AF-A0A9P8M1M7-F1
#
_entry.id   AF-A0A9P8M1M7-F1
#
_cell.length_a   1.000
_cell.length_b   1.000
_cell.length_c   1.000
_cell.angle_alpha   90.00
_cell.angle_beta   90.00
_cell.angle_gamma   90.00
#
_symmetry.space_group_name_H-M   'P 1'
#
loop_
_entity.id
_entity.type
_entity.pdbx_description
1 polymer ?
#
loop_
_entity_poly.entity_id
_entity_poly.type
_entity_poly.pdbx_seq_one_letter_code
_entity_poly.pdbx_strand_id
1 'polypeptide(L)'
;MAPISSYAYTPIPVNLDHGKSEPYHLQEGLNENSTSDLELRDRRRQLFLVVLTSLSLLCLMILSMALGRLTVTNFDCGRQLSTWSPAFEAVEYYQTTFEGEFLAPSVWRGPPSPELDEAWNRISIRGTGSLRIAKDDLSRLNKSADAEITAGFGDGTNDVQVLLEVFHQLHCLNEIRKHTWPEYYKFDAPPKVERAHLGMPITIFKSSLDAPKLTAMCR
;
A
#
# COMPACT_ATOMS: atom_id res chain seq x y z
N MET A 1 -87.11 -50.40 -63.12
CA MET A 1 -86.44 -49.83 -61.91
C MET A 1 -84.94 -49.81 -62.17
N ALA A 2 -84.25 -48.77 -61.68
CA ALA A 2 -82.77 -48.72 -61.51
C ALA A 2 -82.45 -49.12 -60.04
N PRO A 3 -81.23 -48.97 -59.45
CA PRO A 3 -79.94 -48.39 -59.89
C PRO A 3 -78.94 -49.49 -60.36
N ILE A 4 -77.59 -49.49 -60.26
CA ILE A 4 -76.56 -48.67 -59.56
C ILE A 4 -75.23 -48.61 -60.36
N SER A 5 -74.37 -47.63 -60.02
CA SER A 5 -72.90 -47.50 -60.17
C SER A 5 -72.13 -48.65 -60.87
N SER A 6 -71.37 -48.48 -61.97
CA SER A 6 -70.33 -47.51 -62.38
C SER A 6 -68.91 -47.77 -61.85
N TYR A 7 -67.95 -48.02 -62.76
CA TYR A 7 -66.56 -47.53 -62.71
C TYR A 7 -65.90 -47.81 -64.08
N ALA A 8 -65.44 -46.76 -64.77
CA ALA A 8 -64.61 -46.87 -65.98
C ALA A 8 -63.73 -45.62 -66.11
N TYR A 9 -62.46 -45.82 -66.46
CA TYR A 9 -61.44 -44.77 -66.52
C TYR A 9 -61.35 -44.19 -67.95
N THR A 10 -61.38 -42.86 -68.08
CA THR A 10 -61.13 -42.15 -69.34
C THR A 10 -60.03 -41.10 -69.13
N PRO A 11 -58.91 -41.15 -69.87
CA PRO A 11 -57.81 -40.21 -69.67
C PRO A 11 -58.18 -38.79 -70.11
N ILE A 12 -57.73 -37.79 -69.34
CA ILE A 12 -57.84 -36.38 -69.74
C ILE A 12 -56.77 -36.11 -70.81
N PRO A 13 -57.13 -35.58 -71.99
CA PRO A 13 -56.14 -35.19 -72.99
C PRO A 13 -55.34 -33.97 -72.53
N VAL A 14 -54.01 -34.08 -72.52
CA VAL A 14 -53.12 -32.95 -72.23
C VAL A 14 -53.14 -32.01 -73.42
N ASN A 15 -53.90 -30.92 -73.31
CA ASN A 15 -53.96 -29.89 -74.34
C ASN A 15 -52.79 -28.92 -74.16
N LEU A 16 -51.74 -29.09 -74.96
CA LEU A 16 -50.54 -28.23 -74.97
C LEU A 16 -50.85 -26.91 -75.70
N ASP A 17 -51.57 -26.01 -75.03
CA ASP A 17 -51.81 -24.66 -75.55
C ASP A 17 -50.54 -23.81 -75.46
N HIS A 18 -50.21 -23.12 -76.55
CA HIS A 18 -48.88 -22.56 -76.80
C HIS A 18 -48.84 -21.06 -76.42
N GLY A 19 -49.08 -20.74 -75.15
CA GLY A 19 -49.19 -19.35 -74.71
C GLY A 19 -48.85 -19.09 -73.23
N LYS A 20 -47.94 -18.14 -73.00
CA LYS A 20 -47.65 -17.46 -71.72
C LYS A 20 -47.20 -18.34 -70.54
N SER A 21 -45.95 -18.78 -70.57
CA SER A 21 -45.15 -18.86 -69.34
C SER A 21 -44.63 -17.47 -68.98
N GLU A 22 -45.20 -16.80 -67.97
CA GLU A 22 -44.46 -15.71 -67.31
C GLU A 22 -43.26 -16.32 -66.58
N PRO A 23 -42.03 -15.78 -66.77
CA PRO A 23 -40.93 -16.16 -65.92
C PRO A 23 -41.18 -15.61 -64.52
N TYR A 24 -41.23 -16.49 -63.51
CA TYR A 24 -41.12 -16.05 -62.12
C TYR A 24 -39.77 -15.36 -61.94
N HIS A 25 -39.79 -14.02 -61.88
CA HIS A 25 -38.61 -13.24 -61.49
C HIS A 25 -38.29 -13.54 -60.03
N LEU A 26 -37.39 -14.51 -59.82
CA LEU A 26 -36.61 -14.59 -58.60
C LEU A 26 -35.84 -13.28 -58.49
N GLN A 27 -36.28 -12.43 -57.57
CA GLN A 27 -35.66 -11.15 -57.29
C GLN A 27 -34.30 -11.41 -56.62
N GLU A 28 -33.24 -11.60 -57.42
CA GLU A 28 -31.84 -11.58 -56.95
C GLU A 28 -31.48 -10.15 -56.53
N GLY A 29 -32.04 -9.77 -55.38
CA GLY A 29 -31.95 -8.48 -54.75
C GLY A 29 -31.75 -8.67 -53.26
N LEU A 30 -30.58 -9.22 -52.88
CA LEU A 30 -30.00 -8.95 -51.56
C LEU A 30 -29.61 -7.47 -51.53
N ASN A 31 -30.64 -6.66 -51.32
CA ASN A 31 -30.66 -5.21 -51.25
C ASN A 31 -29.42 -4.64 -50.55
N GLU A 32 -28.72 -3.71 -51.21
CA GLU A 32 -27.52 -3.05 -50.66
C GLU A 32 -27.83 -2.25 -49.39
N ASN A 33 -29.06 -1.74 -49.23
CA ASN A 33 -29.54 -1.20 -47.97
C ASN A 33 -29.62 -2.27 -46.86
N SER A 34 -30.02 -3.51 -47.18
CA SER A 34 -30.14 -4.59 -46.21
C SER A 34 -28.78 -5.15 -45.78
N THR A 35 -27.78 -5.20 -46.67
CA THR A 35 -26.42 -5.58 -46.29
C THR A 35 -25.76 -4.48 -45.45
N SER A 36 -25.86 -3.22 -45.85
CA SER A 36 -25.32 -2.09 -45.08
C SER A 36 -26.04 -1.85 -43.74
N ASP A 37 -27.35 -2.09 -43.63
CA ASP A 37 -28.07 -2.10 -42.35
C ASP A 37 -27.57 -3.22 -41.41
N LEU A 38 -27.24 -4.41 -41.95
CA LEU A 38 -26.67 -5.51 -41.18
C LEU A 38 -25.25 -5.19 -40.69
N GLU A 39 -24.40 -4.63 -41.54
CA GLU A 39 -23.06 -4.16 -41.15
C GLU A 39 -23.12 -3.03 -40.11
N LEU A 40 -24.01 -2.06 -40.29
CA LEU A 40 -24.23 -0.98 -39.33
C LEU A 40 -24.74 -1.52 -37.98
N ARG A 41 -25.62 -2.53 -38.00
CA ARG A 41 -26.14 -3.20 -36.81
C ARG A 41 -25.05 -3.99 -36.08
N ASP A 42 -24.21 -4.75 -36.77
CA ASP A 42 -23.13 -5.48 -36.10
C ASP A 42 -22.01 -4.54 -35.65
N ARG A 43 -21.65 -3.50 -36.41
CA ARG A 43 -20.73 -2.44 -35.94
C ARG A 43 -21.23 -1.74 -34.67
N ARG A 44 -22.54 -1.44 -34.57
CA ARG A 44 -23.16 -0.93 -33.34
C ARG A 44 -23.07 -1.94 -32.19
N ARG A 45 -23.28 -3.23 -32.46
CA ARG A 45 -23.17 -4.32 -31.47
C ARG A 45 -21.72 -4.50 -30.99
N GLN A 46 -20.74 -4.49 -31.88
CA GLN A 46 -19.30 -4.54 -31.54
C GLN A 46 -18.90 -3.34 -30.69
N LEU A 47 -19.30 -2.12 -31.07
CA LEU A 47 -19.06 -0.92 -30.26
C LEU A 47 -19.71 -1.03 -28.87
N PHE A 48 -20.95 -1.51 -28.78
CA PHE A 48 -21.62 -1.72 -27.49
C PHE A 48 -20.89 -2.76 -26.62
N LEU A 49 -20.42 -3.87 -27.20
CA LEU A 49 -19.63 -4.88 -26.50
C LEU A 49 -18.29 -4.31 -26.02
N VAL A 50 -17.55 -3.58 -26.85
CA VAL A 50 -16.28 -2.93 -26.49
C VAL A 50 -16.47 -1.91 -25.36
N VAL A 51 -17.53 -1.10 -25.42
CA VAL A 51 -17.87 -0.16 -24.34
C VAL A 51 -18.21 -0.91 -23.06
N LEU A 52 -19.03 -1.96 -23.13
CA LEU A 52 -19.41 -2.78 -21.97
C LEU A 52 -18.22 -3.47 -21.32
N THR A 53 -17.30 -4.06 -22.10
CA THR A 53 -16.07 -4.66 -21.56
C THR A 53 -15.13 -3.61 -20.99
N SER A 54 -15.00 -2.44 -21.62
CA SER A 54 -14.15 -1.36 -21.12
C SER A 54 -14.66 -0.79 -19.80
N LEU A 55 -15.97 -0.58 -19.67
CA LEU A 55 -16.62 -0.18 -18.43
C LEU A 55 -16.50 -1.27 -17.34
N SER A 56 -16.67 -2.54 -17.70
CA SER A 56 -16.49 -3.67 -16.77
C SER A 56 -15.06 -3.72 -16.20
N LEU A 57 -14.04 -3.61 -17.07
CA LEU A 57 -12.63 -3.55 -16.65
C LEU A 57 -12.34 -2.31 -15.79
N LEU A 58 -12.88 -1.15 -16.13
CA LEU A 58 -12.76 0.07 -15.32
C LEU A 58 -13.40 -0.09 -13.94
N CYS A 59 -14.60 -0.67 -13.86
CA CYS A 59 -15.27 -0.97 -12.59
C CYS A 59 -14.48 -1.98 -11.74
N LEU A 60 -13.91 -3.03 -12.35
CA LEU A 60 -13.06 -4.00 -11.66
C LEU A 60 -11.77 -3.36 -11.12
N MET A 61 -11.15 -2.45 -11.89
CA MET A 61 -9.97 -1.69 -11.44
C MET A 61 -10.30 -0.71 -10.30
N ILE A 62 -11.43 -0.03 -10.36
CA ILE A 62 -11.90 0.86 -9.27
C ILE A 62 -12.20 0.03 -8.01
N LEU A 63 -12.86 -1.12 -8.16
CA LEU A 63 -13.19 -2.02 -7.07
C LEU A 63 -11.94 -2.63 -6.42
N SER A 64 -10.95 -3.07 -7.21
CA SER A 64 -9.70 -3.62 -6.66
C SER A 64 -8.86 -2.57 -5.93
N MET A 65 -8.80 -1.33 -6.45
CA MET A 65 -8.16 -0.22 -5.74
C MET A 65 -8.90 0.19 -4.46
N ALA A 66 -10.24 0.17 -4.46
CA ALA A 66 -11.04 0.45 -3.26
C ALA A 66 -10.85 -0.64 -2.18
N LEU A 67 -10.91 -1.91 -2.57
CA LEU A 67 -10.64 -3.04 -1.66
C LEU A 67 -9.21 -3.00 -1.12
N GLY A 68 -8.22 -2.72 -1.97
CA GLY A 68 -6.82 -2.62 -1.56
C GLY A 68 -6.55 -1.54 -0.51
N ARG A 69 -7.23 -0.39 -0.59
CA ARG A 69 -7.15 0.66 0.46
C ARG A 69 -7.84 0.25 1.77
N LEU A 70 -8.90 -0.55 1.70
CA LEU A 70 -9.63 -1.01 2.90
C LEU A 70 -8.91 -2.12 3.66
N THR A 71 -7.88 -2.75 3.09
CA THR A 71 -7.16 -3.89 3.70
C THR A 71 -5.80 -3.56 4.33
N VAL A 72 -5.22 -2.38 4.09
CA VAL A 72 -3.88 -2.04 4.59
C VAL A 72 -3.99 -1.23 5.88
N THR A 73 -3.40 -1.73 6.97
CA THR A 73 -3.38 -1.02 8.27
C THR A 73 -2.12 -0.17 8.45
N ASN A 74 -2.14 0.75 9.42
CA ASN A 74 -0.95 1.49 9.84
C ASN A 74 0.17 0.55 10.33
N PHE A 75 -0.18 -0.60 10.90
CA PHE A 75 0.77 -1.62 11.33
C PHE A 75 1.49 -2.27 10.14
N ASP A 76 0.76 -2.59 9.06
CA ASP A 76 1.34 -3.13 7.83
C ASP A 76 2.28 -2.14 7.15
N CYS A 77 1.91 -0.86 7.10
CA CYS A 77 2.78 0.20 6.59
C CYS A 77 4.02 0.41 7.49
N GLY A 78 3.86 0.41 8.82
CA GLY A 78 4.95 0.53 9.77
C GLY A 78 5.97 -0.62 9.66
N ARG A 79 5.47 -1.85 9.52
CA ARG A 79 6.27 -3.07 9.33
C ARG A 79 6.99 -3.11 7.98
N GLN A 80 6.41 -2.55 6.92
CA GLN A 80 7.05 -2.47 5.60
C GLN A 80 8.10 -1.35 5.47
N LEU A 81 7.93 -0.24 6.19
CA LEU A 81 8.79 0.95 6.09
C LEU A 81 9.92 0.99 7.13
N SER A 82 10.07 -0.07 7.94
CA SER A 82 11.07 -0.15 9.00
C SER A 82 12.05 -1.30 8.78
N THR A 83 13.22 -1.24 9.42
CA THR A 83 14.05 -2.45 9.63
C THR A 83 13.24 -3.48 10.43
N TRP A 84 13.45 -4.77 10.20
CA TRP A 84 12.84 -5.80 11.05
C TRP A 84 13.20 -5.56 12.52
N SER A 85 12.23 -5.79 13.41
CA SER A 85 12.38 -5.68 14.86
C SER A 85 11.38 -6.61 15.55
N PRO A 86 11.73 -7.27 16.67
CA PRO A 86 10.75 -8.01 17.47
C PRO A 86 9.78 -7.08 18.21
N ALA A 87 10.11 -5.79 18.34
CA ALA A 87 9.23 -4.82 19.00
C ALA A 87 7.89 -4.60 18.26
N PHE A 88 7.75 -5.05 17.01
CA PHE A 88 6.44 -5.07 16.34
C PHE A 88 5.41 -5.96 17.04
N GLU A 89 5.81 -6.90 17.90
CA GLU A 89 4.90 -7.69 18.72
C GLU A 89 4.37 -6.92 19.96
N ALA A 90 4.90 -5.71 20.22
CA ALA A 90 4.57 -4.87 21.37
C ALA A 90 4.26 -3.39 21.01
N VAL A 91 4.07 -3.07 19.73
CA VAL A 91 3.76 -1.71 19.25
C VAL A 91 2.32 -1.63 18.74
N GLU A 92 1.51 -0.82 19.42
CA GLU A 92 0.14 -0.48 19.00
C GLU A 92 0.09 0.91 18.32
N TYR A 93 -0.75 1.03 17.29
CA TYR A 93 -0.96 2.27 16.56
C TYR A 93 -2.31 2.90 16.92
N TYR A 94 -2.29 3.98 17.69
CA TYR A 94 -3.47 4.78 18.02
C TYR A 94 -3.39 6.18 17.39
N GLN A 95 -4.55 6.80 17.16
CA GLN A 95 -4.64 8.20 16.73
C GLN A 95 -4.87 9.10 17.94
N THR A 96 -4.10 10.18 18.04
CA THR A 96 -4.26 11.22 19.07
C THR A 96 -3.95 12.59 18.49
N THR A 97 -4.56 13.62 19.06
CA THR A 97 -4.04 14.99 18.93
C THR A 97 -2.90 15.17 19.94
N PHE A 98 -1.83 15.85 19.54
CA PHE A 98 -0.76 16.23 20.47
C PHE A 98 -1.00 17.65 20.99
N GLU A 99 -0.88 17.86 22.29
CA GLU A 99 -1.00 19.17 22.95
C GLU A 99 0.26 20.02 22.68
N GLY A 100 0.37 20.52 21.45
CA GLY A 100 1.53 21.24 20.93
C GLY A 100 1.54 22.75 21.17
N GLU A 101 0.72 23.27 22.09
CA GLU A 101 0.65 24.71 22.36
C GLU A 101 1.99 25.29 22.81
N PHE A 102 2.36 26.47 22.30
CA PHE A 102 3.71 27.00 22.49
C PHE A 102 4.10 27.23 23.97
N LEU A 103 3.14 27.62 24.83
CA LEU A 103 3.38 27.96 26.24
C LEU A 103 2.75 27.02 27.28
N ALA A 104 2.05 25.96 26.86
CA ALA A 104 1.40 25.03 27.81
C ALA A 104 2.40 24.36 28.78
N PRO A 105 2.01 24.10 30.05
CA PRO A 105 2.84 23.37 30.99
C PRO A 105 3.11 21.95 30.47
N SER A 106 4.33 21.46 30.62
CA SER A 106 4.71 20.12 30.18
C SER A 106 5.95 19.65 30.93
N VAL A 107 5.91 18.41 31.44
CA VAL A 107 7.00 17.77 32.22
C VAL A 107 8.30 17.56 31.41
N TRP A 108 8.26 17.83 30.10
CA TRP A 108 9.40 17.67 29.18
C TRP A 108 10.16 18.97 28.90
N ARG A 109 9.68 20.13 29.38
CA ARG A 109 10.29 21.44 29.12
C ARG A 109 10.21 22.41 30.31
N GLY A 110 11.09 23.40 30.31
CA GLY A 110 11.17 24.44 31.33
C GLY A 110 12.62 24.74 31.70
N PRO A 111 12.84 25.50 32.79
CA PRO A 111 14.15 25.64 33.42
C PRO A 111 14.72 24.28 33.88
N PRO A 112 16.05 24.16 34.03
CA PRO A 112 16.68 22.94 34.55
C PRO A 112 16.21 22.59 35.97
N SER A 113 15.82 21.33 36.17
CA SER A 113 15.49 20.79 37.49
C SER A 113 15.78 19.28 37.56
N PRO A 114 15.97 18.69 38.76
CA PRO A 114 16.17 17.25 38.92
C PRO A 114 14.99 16.42 38.38
N GLU A 115 13.75 16.90 38.54
CA GLU A 115 12.53 16.21 38.13
C GLU A 115 12.39 16.19 36.59
N LEU A 116 12.77 17.30 35.93
CA LEU A 116 12.85 17.37 34.47
C LEU A 116 13.94 16.43 33.93
N ASP A 117 15.11 16.38 34.59
CA ASP A 117 16.19 15.46 34.22
C ASP A 117 15.80 14.00 34.44
N GLU A 118 15.11 13.66 35.53
CA GLU A 118 14.58 12.31 35.78
C GLU A 118 13.53 11.90 34.75
N ALA A 119 12.61 12.81 34.40
CA ALA A 119 11.62 12.56 33.35
C ALA A 119 12.31 12.19 32.02
N TRP A 120 13.27 13.00 31.57
CA TRP A 120 14.04 12.72 30.35
C TRP A 120 14.91 11.45 30.45
N ASN A 121 15.50 11.17 31.62
CA ASN A 121 16.26 9.93 31.83
C ASN A 121 15.36 8.70 31.64
N ARG A 122 14.15 8.70 32.23
CA ARG A 122 13.17 7.59 32.15
C ARG A 122 12.79 7.17 30.73
N ILE A 123 12.75 8.11 29.77
CA ILE A 123 12.35 7.84 28.36
C ILE A 123 13.52 7.74 27.37
N SER A 124 14.76 7.98 27.82
CA SER A 124 15.96 7.88 27.00
C SER A 124 16.76 6.63 27.35
N ILE A 125 17.82 6.37 26.56
CA ILE A 125 18.76 5.24 26.75
C ILE A 125 19.21 4.99 28.20
N ARG A 126 19.24 6.03 29.05
CA ARG A 126 19.62 5.94 30.48
C ARG A 126 18.59 5.21 31.34
N GLY A 127 17.30 5.32 31.02
CA GLY A 127 16.20 4.69 31.76
C GLY A 127 15.66 3.42 31.09
N THR A 128 15.84 3.29 29.78
CA THR A 128 15.34 2.13 29.01
C THR A 128 16.39 1.02 28.81
N GLY A 129 17.68 1.35 28.90
CA GLY A 129 18.78 0.38 28.79
C GLY A 129 18.92 -0.24 27.39
N SER A 130 19.68 -1.34 27.32
CA SER A 130 19.76 -2.19 26.12
C SER A 130 18.70 -3.28 26.15
N LEU A 131 18.09 -3.53 25.00
CA LEU A 131 17.18 -4.66 24.77
C LEU A 131 17.98 -5.88 24.31
N ARG A 132 17.42 -7.07 24.54
CA ARG A 132 17.97 -8.37 24.15
C ARG A 132 17.31 -8.88 22.86
N ILE A 133 18.12 -9.36 21.92
CA ILE A 133 17.65 -10.21 20.82
C ILE A 133 18.53 -11.47 20.71
N ALA A 134 17.99 -12.54 20.15
CA ALA A 134 18.78 -13.73 19.84
C ALA A 134 19.86 -13.40 18.81
N LYS A 135 21.02 -14.06 18.88
CA LYS A 135 22.13 -13.80 17.95
C LYS A 135 21.75 -14.06 16.49
N ASP A 136 20.95 -15.10 16.25
CA ASP A 136 20.53 -15.52 14.91
C ASP A 136 19.58 -14.49 14.25
N ASP A 137 18.85 -13.72 15.06
CA ASP A 137 17.97 -12.65 14.59
C ASP A 137 18.73 -11.48 13.95
N LEU A 138 20.04 -11.33 14.18
CA LEU A 138 20.86 -10.34 13.48
C LEU A 138 20.78 -10.49 11.96
N SER A 139 20.67 -11.72 11.45
CA SER A 139 20.52 -12.00 10.02
C SER A 139 19.29 -11.30 9.40
N ARG A 140 18.23 -11.12 10.20
CA ARG A 140 16.95 -10.52 9.80
C ARG A 140 17.01 -8.99 9.68
N LEU A 141 18.02 -8.36 10.27
CA LEU A 141 18.23 -6.90 10.20
C LEU A 141 18.75 -6.44 8.84
N ASN A 142 19.31 -7.36 8.02
CA ASN A 142 19.93 -7.07 6.71
C ASN A 142 20.94 -5.90 6.75
N LYS A 143 21.71 -5.82 7.85
CA LYS A 143 22.79 -4.84 8.05
C LYS A 143 24.14 -5.45 7.66
N SER A 144 25.11 -4.58 7.38
CA SER A 144 26.48 -4.98 7.02
C SER A 144 27.18 -5.71 8.18
N ALA A 145 28.03 -6.68 7.84
CA ALA A 145 28.67 -7.60 8.79
C ALA A 145 29.89 -6.99 9.52
N ASP A 146 30.25 -5.74 9.22
CA ASP A 146 31.27 -4.92 9.89
C ASP A 146 30.70 -4.06 11.04
N ALA A 147 29.40 -4.13 11.30
CA ALA A 147 28.77 -3.46 12.43
C ALA A 147 29.33 -3.96 13.78
N GLU A 148 29.71 -3.04 14.67
CA GLU A 148 30.14 -3.37 16.03
C GLU A 148 28.96 -3.94 16.84
N ILE A 149 29.08 -5.18 17.28
CA ILE A 149 28.01 -5.95 17.93
C ILE A 149 28.40 -6.24 19.38
N THR A 150 27.69 -5.62 20.31
CA THR A 150 27.84 -5.90 21.75
C THR A 150 27.09 -7.20 22.07
N ALA A 151 27.82 -8.30 22.19
CA ALA A 151 27.29 -9.62 22.53
C ALA A 151 27.41 -9.94 24.03
N GLY A 152 26.41 -10.64 24.55
CA GLY A 152 26.31 -11.10 25.94
C GLY A 152 25.77 -10.06 26.92
N PHE A 153 25.12 -10.55 27.98
CA PHE A 153 24.64 -9.76 29.12
C PHE A 153 25.37 -10.11 30.43
N GLY A 154 26.49 -10.84 30.34
CA GLY A 154 27.23 -11.35 31.50
C GLY A 154 26.64 -12.61 32.15
N ASP A 155 25.55 -13.14 31.58
CA ASP A 155 24.77 -14.31 32.03
C ASP A 155 25.14 -15.62 31.29
N GLY A 156 26.15 -15.57 30.42
CA GLY A 156 26.58 -16.70 29.60
C GLY A 156 25.79 -16.91 28.31
N THR A 157 24.80 -16.07 27.99
CA THR A 157 24.16 -16.13 26.67
C THR A 157 25.02 -15.48 25.59
N ASN A 158 24.81 -15.89 24.34
CA ASN A 158 25.38 -15.25 23.15
C ASN A 158 24.45 -14.16 22.58
N ASP A 159 23.38 -13.81 23.29
CA ASP A 159 22.37 -12.83 22.85
C ASP A 159 22.99 -11.44 22.67
N VAL A 160 22.35 -10.61 21.86
CA VAL A 160 22.91 -9.33 21.44
C VAL A 160 22.18 -8.17 22.10
N GLN A 161 22.95 -7.18 22.55
CA GLN A 161 22.45 -5.92 23.05
C GLN A 161 22.08 -5.00 21.87
N VAL A 162 20.84 -4.54 21.81
CA VAL A 162 20.33 -3.60 20.82
C VAL A 162 19.54 -2.47 21.48
N LEU A 163 19.17 -1.45 20.70
CA LEU A 163 18.37 -0.32 21.17
C LEU A 163 17.29 0.03 20.12
N LEU A 164 16.12 0.48 20.58
CA LEU A 164 15.15 1.11 19.69
C LEU A 164 15.58 2.55 19.41
N GLU A 165 15.68 2.92 18.13
CA GLU A 165 16.22 4.21 17.70
C GLU A 165 15.52 5.42 18.33
N VAL A 166 14.24 5.29 18.72
CA VAL A 166 13.51 6.33 19.47
C VAL A 166 14.19 6.72 20.79
N PHE A 167 14.83 5.79 21.51
CA PHE A 167 15.54 6.09 22.75
C PHE A 167 16.90 6.78 22.52
N HIS A 168 17.50 6.55 21.36
CA HIS A 168 18.70 7.24 20.88
C HIS A 168 18.35 8.67 20.46
N GLN A 169 17.31 8.85 19.65
CA GLN A 169 16.74 10.15 19.28
C GLN A 169 16.34 10.98 20.52
N LEU A 170 15.70 10.37 21.51
CA LEU A 170 15.35 11.03 22.78
C LEU A 170 16.57 11.37 23.64
N HIS A 171 17.61 10.53 23.66
CA HIS A 171 18.90 10.89 24.29
C HIS A 171 19.53 12.10 23.60
N CYS A 172 19.67 12.07 22.27
CA CYS A 172 20.23 13.15 21.47
C CYS A 172 19.46 14.48 21.66
N LEU A 173 18.12 14.43 21.72
CA LEU A 173 17.27 15.59 21.98
C LEU A 173 17.43 16.10 23.42
N ASN A 174 17.60 15.20 24.40
CA ASN A 174 17.88 15.57 25.79
C ASN A 174 19.23 16.29 25.93
N GLU A 175 20.29 15.81 25.27
CA GLU A 175 21.59 16.51 25.31
C GLU A 175 21.50 17.88 24.64
N ILE A 176 20.81 18.01 23.49
CA ILE A 176 20.54 19.33 22.88
C ILE A 176 19.82 20.26 23.86
N ARG A 177 18.77 19.79 24.56
CA ARG A 177 18.06 20.56 25.61
C ARG A 177 19.01 21.03 26.71
N LYS A 178 19.96 20.19 27.14
CA LYS A 178 20.92 20.57 28.20
C LYS A 178 21.91 21.64 27.73
N HIS A 179 22.35 21.59 26.48
CA HIS A 179 23.24 22.62 25.92
C HIS A 179 22.55 23.98 25.69
N THR A 180 21.21 24.10 25.81
CA THR A 180 20.55 25.43 25.86
C THR A 180 20.60 26.09 27.26
N TRP A 181 21.20 25.43 28.26
CA TRP A 181 21.34 25.96 29.62
C TRP A 181 22.79 25.77 30.16
N PRO A 182 23.82 26.31 29.48
CA PRO A 182 25.24 26.15 29.85
C PRO A 182 25.60 26.79 31.19
N GLU A 183 24.75 27.65 31.75
CA GLU A 183 24.86 28.15 33.12
C GLU A 183 24.66 27.04 34.16
N TYR A 184 23.80 26.05 33.87
CA TYR A 184 23.43 24.96 34.77
C TYR A 184 24.19 23.66 34.46
N TYR A 185 24.12 23.17 33.21
CA TYR A 185 24.83 21.96 32.81
C TYR A 185 26.26 22.33 32.37
N LYS A 186 27.26 21.66 32.97
CA LYS A 186 28.67 21.80 32.60
C LYS A 186 29.11 20.59 31.79
N PHE A 187 29.85 20.85 30.72
CA PHE A 187 30.36 19.84 29.80
C PHE A 187 31.88 19.98 29.71
N ASP A 188 32.62 19.20 30.49
CA ASP A 188 34.08 19.26 30.56
C ASP A 188 34.77 18.55 29.37
N ALA A 189 34.09 18.51 28.21
CA ALA A 189 34.56 17.88 26.99
C ALA A 189 35.43 18.84 26.17
N PRO A 190 36.50 18.37 25.50
CA PRO A 190 37.26 19.20 24.56
C PRO A 190 36.33 19.78 23.47
N PRO A 191 36.47 21.05 23.02
CA PRO A 191 35.53 21.67 22.08
C PRO A 191 35.40 21.02 20.69
N LYS A 192 36.25 20.04 20.34
CA LYS A 192 36.07 19.17 19.16
C LYS A 192 35.10 18.02 19.44
N VAL A 193 35.14 17.46 20.64
CA VAL A 193 34.32 16.35 21.12
C VAL A 193 32.89 16.85 21.40
N GLU A 194 32.75 17.97 22.11
CA GLU A 194 31.47 18.65 22.36
C GLU A 194 30.70 18.92 21.04
N ARG A 195 31.35 19.57 20.07
CA ARG A 195 30.76 19.83 18.74
C ARG A 195 30.41 18.56 17.96
N ALA A 196 31.16 17.46 18.15
CA ALA A 196 30.84 16.18 17.53
C ALA A 196 29.58 15.56 18.17
N HIS A 197 29.46 15.57 19.50
CA HIS A 197 28.26 15.10 20.21
C HIS A 197 27.02 15.95 19.93
N LEU A 198 27.18 17.24 19.62
CA LEU A 198 26.07 18.11 19.16
C LEU A 198 25.73 17.92 17.69
N GLY A 199 26.72 17.68 16.83
CA GLY A 199 26.52 17.48 15.38
C GLY A 199 25.93 16.12 15.02
N MET A 200 26.34 15.05 15.70
CA MET A 200 25.88 13.68 15.45
C MET A 200 24.34 13.52 15.52
N PRO A 201 23.63 14.06 16.55
CA PRO A 201 22.17 14.18 16.55
C PRO A 201 21.57 14.70 15.24
N ILE A 202 22.12 15.79 14.70
CA ILE A 202 21.60 16.47 13.50
C ILE A 202 21.73 15.53 12.29
N THR A 203 22.86 14.82 12.18
CA THR A 203 23.06 13.79 11.16
C THR A 203 22.07 12.63 11.32
N ILE A 204 21.89 12.09 12.53
CA ILE A 204 20.97 10.97 12.80
C ILE A 204 19.52 11.35 12.46
N PHE A 205 19.05 12.52 12.92
CA PHE A 205 17.72 13.02 12.58
C PHE A 205 17.56 13.27 11.07
N LYS A 206 18.57 13.83 10.41
CA LYS A 206 18.53 14.05 8.95
C LYS A 206 18.48 12.73 8.19
N SER A 207 19.31 11.75 8.54
CA SER A 207 19.26 10.39 7.97
C SER A 207 17.94 9.67 8.26
N SER A 208 17.32 9.89 9.42
CA SER A 208 15.98 9.37 9.76
C SER A 208 14.85 10.00 8.94
N LEU A 209 15.08 11.21 8.40
CA LEU A 209 14.14 11.89 7.49
C LEU A 209 14.40 11.56 6.01
N ASP A 210 15.67 11.35 5.65
CA ASP A 210 16.15 11.03 4.29
C ASP A 210 16.05 9.53 3.95
N ALA A 211 15.99 8.65 4.95
CA ALA A 211 15.71 7.23 4.77
C ALA A 211 14.47 7.09 3.87
N PRO A 212 14.53 6.27 2.80
CA PRO A 212 13.53 6.31 1.73
C PRO A 212 12.17 5.84 2.26
N LYS A 213 11.38 6.81 2.70
CA LYS A 213 9.93 6.73 2.83
C LYS A 213 9.41 6.46 1.43
N LEU A 214 9.30 5.19 1.09
CA LEU A 214 8.61 4.71 -0.10
C LEU A 214 7.16 5.17 0.04
N THR A 215 6.86 6.35 -0.51
CA THR A 215 5.52 6.97 -0.53
C THR A 215 4.59 6.26 -1.52
N ALA A 216 4.62 4.93 -1.51
CA ALA A 216 3.41 4.14 -1.60
C ALA A 216 2.43 4.74 -0.57
N MET A 217 1.39 5.38 -1.10
CA MET A 217 0.59 6.33 -0.35
C MET A 217 -0.37 5.57 0.58
N CYS A 218 0.06 5.28 1.81
CA CYS A 218 -0.76 4.67 2.86
C CYS A 218 -1.89 5.64 3.31
N ARG A 219 -2.92 5.75 2.46
CA ARG A 219 -4.22 6.43 2.64
C ARG A 219 -5.27 5.87 1.67
#